data_AF-A0A8S3BYX4-F1
#
_entry.id   AF-A0A8S3BYX4-F1
#
_cell.length_a   1.000
_cell.length_b   1.000
_cell.length_c   1.000
_cell.angle_alpha   90.00
_cell.angle_beta   90.00
_cell.angle_gamma   90.00
#
_symmetry.space_group_name_H-M   'P 1'
#
loop_
_entity.id
_entity.type
_entity.pdbx_description
1 polymer ?
#
loop_
_entity_poly.entity_id
_entity_poly.type
_entity_poly.pdbx_seq_one_letter_code
_entity_poly.pdbx_strand_id
1 'polypeptide(L)' 'MEQTIQILGGGYQFFSKLDMKSGFWQVPIKEEDKHKTAFITPDGLYEWNVLAQ' A
#
# COMPACT_ATOMS: atom_id res chain seq x y z
N MET A 1 -8.30 15.46 -2.60
CA MET A 1 -6.97 15.95 -3.05
C MET A 1 -6.86 17.47 -2.90
N GLU A 2 -7.79 18.25 -3.47
CA GLU A 2 -7.78 19.72 -3.36
C GLU A 2 -7.85 20.22 -1.91
N GLN A 3 -8.72 19.64 -1.07
CA GLN A 3 -8.81 20.02 0.35
C GLN A 3 -7.50 19.78 1.13
N THR A 4 -6.80 18.69 0.84
CA THR A 4 -5.54 18.33 1.52
C THR A 4 -4.43 19.32 1.19
N ILE A 5 -4.36 19.77 -0.07
CA ILE A 5 -3.38 20.77 -0.52
C ILE A 5 -3.69 22.14 0.10
N GLN A 6 -4.96 22.53 0.19
CA GLN A 6 -5.34 23.78 0.85
C GLN A 6 -4.95 23.83 2.32
N ILE A 7 -5.09 22.71 3.05
CA ILE A 7 -4.64 22.61 4.44
C ILE A 7 -3.13 22.78 4.53
N LEU A 8 -2.35 22.09 3.70
CA LEU A 8 -0.88 22.21 3.68
C LEU A 8 -0.41 23.63 3.34
N GLY A 9 -1.16 24.39 2.54
CA GLY A 9 -0.85 25.78 2.18
C GLY A 9 -1.16 26.84 3.24
N GLY A 10 -1.80 26.46 4.36
CA GLY A 10 -2.35 27.38 5.37
C GLY A 10 -1.33 28.09 6.29
N GLY A 11 -0.06 28.23 5.90
CA GLY A 11 0.93 29.00 6.67
C GLY A 11 1.96 28.18 7.46
N TYR A 12 2.12 26.89 7.17
CA TYR A 12 3.21 26.09 7.74
C TYR A 12 4.56 26.48 7.11
N GLN A 13 5.60 26.62 7.94
CA GLN A 13 6.95 27.01 7.50
C GLN A 13 7.88 25.82 7.26
N PHE A 14 7.57 24.66 7.85
CA PHE A 14 8.42 23.48 7.80
C PHE A 14 7.60 22.24 7.47
N PHE A 15 8.12 21.43 6.55
CA PHE A 15 7.51 20.18 6.12
C PHE A 15 8.56 19.07 6.16
N SER A 16 8.11 17.87 6.52
CA SER A 16 8.90 16.66 6.36
C SER A 16 8.08 15.64 5.58
N LYS A 17 8.75 14.90 4.70
CA LYS A 17 8.15 13.78 3.96
C LYS A 17 8.77 12.49 4.49
N LEU A 18 7.92 11.53 4.80
CA LEU A 18 8.32 10.16 5.08
C LEU A 18 8.07 9.33 3.81
N ASP A 19 9.05 8.51 3.44
CA ASP A 19 8.91 7.57 2.34
C ASP A 19 8.75 6.15 2.90
N MET A 20 7.59 5.55 2.65
CA MET A 20 7.36 4.14 2.92
C MET A 20 7.64 3.34 1.64
N LYS A 21 8.93 3.07 1.40
CA LYS A 21 9.35 2.24 0.27
C LYS A 21 8.62 0.89 0.30
N SER A 22 8.00 0.54 -0.82
CA SER A 22 7.21 -0.69 -0.97
C SER A 22 6.11 -0.85 0.10
N GLY A 23 5.44 0.25 0.48
CA GLY A 23 4.49 0.27 1.60
C GLY A 23 3.38 -0.79 1.54
N PHE A 24 2.90 -1.16 0.35
CA PHE A 24 1.91 -2.24 0.19
C PHE A 24 2.44 -3.58 0.71
N TRP A 25 3.70 -3.90 0.42
CA TRP A 25 4.36 -5.14 0.82
C TRP A 25 4.61 -5.27 2.33
N GLN A 26 4.34 -4.22 3.10
CA GLN A 26 4.49 -4.23 4.56
C GLN A 26 3.17 -4.58 5.27
N VAL A 27 2.03 -4.53 4.58
CA VAL A 27 0.72 -4.77 5.18
C VAL A 27 0.33 -6.23 4.98
N PRO A 28 0.21 -7.04 6.06
CA PRO A 28 -0.17 -8.45 5.95
C PRO A 28 -1.62 -8.60 5.53
N ILE A 29 -1.88 -9.61 4.67
CA ILE A 29 -3.24 -10.04 4.33
C ILE A 29 -3.73 -10.99 5.42
N LYS A 30 -4.99 -10.85 5.82
CA LYS A 30 -5.61 -11.78 6.77
C LYS A 30 -5.61 -13.20 6.18
N GLU A 31 -5.36 -14.20 7.01
CA GLU A 31 -5.26 -15.60 6.55
C GLU A 31 -6.51 -16.05 5.78
N GLU A 32 -7.69 -15.68 6.26
CA GLU A 32 -8.98 -15.98 5.63
C GLU A 32 -9.17 -15.35 4.24
N ASP A 33 -8.41 -14.30 3.90
CA ASP A 33 -8.54 -13.53 2.67
C ASP A 33 -7.44 -13.82 1.64
N LYS A 34 -6.36 -14.53 1.99
CA LYS A 34 -5.21 -14.78 1.09
C LYS A 34 -5.61 -15.42 -0.23
N HIS A 35 -6.52 -16.39 -0.18
CA HIS A 35 -7.03 -17.09 -1.36
C HIS A 35 -7.66 -16.16 -2.42
N LYS A 36 -8.15 -14.98 -2.02
CA LYS A 36 -8.71 -13.97 -2.95
C LYS A 36 -7.64 -13.30 -3.79
N THR A 37 -6.37 -13.44 -3.41
CA THR A 37 -5.22 -12.83 -4.08
C THR A 37 -4.47 -13.82 -4.98
N ALA A 38 -5.07 -14.98 -5.24
CA ALA A 38 -4.42 -16.03 -6.00
C ALA A 38 -4.18 -15.65 -7.47
N PHE A 39 -3.03 -16.05 -8.01
CA PHE A 39 -2.63 -15.87 -9.40
C PHE A 39 -1.92 -17.11 -9.94
N ILE A 40 -2.04 -17.34 -11.25
CA ILE A 40 -1.47 -18.52 -11.92
C ILE A 40 -0.19 -18.11 -12.66
N THR A 41 0.83 -18.96 -12.54
CA THR A 41 2.03 -18.97 -13.38
C THR A 41 2.10 -20.31 -14.12
N PRO A 42 2.97 -20.47 -15.14
CA PRO A 42 3.20 -21.78 -15.75
C PRO A 42 3.61 -22.87 -14.74
N ASP A 43 4.21 -22.48 -13.61
CA ASP A 43 4.72 -23.38 -12.59
C ASP A 43 3.72 -23.67 -11.45
N GLY A 44 2.58 -22.97 -11.41
CA GLY A 44 1.53 -23.24 -10.41
C GLY A 44 0.68 -22.04 -10.00
N LEU A 45 -0.16 -22.27 -8.99
CA LEU A 45 -1.02 -21.28 -8.35
C LEU A 45 -0.35 -20.74 -7.08
N TYR A 46 -0.31 -19.43 -6.94
CA TYR A 46 0.31 -18.72 -5.82
C TYR A 46 -0.66 -17.71 -5.23
N GLU A 47 -0.47 -17.35 -3.98
CA GLU A 47 -1.22 -16.28 -3.29
C GLU A 47 -0.27 -15.34 -2.56
N TRP A 48 -0.71 -14.11 -2.29
CA TRP A 48 0.10 -13.12 -1.61
C TRP A 48 -0.09 -13.20 -0.08
N ASN A 49 1.01 -13.06 0.66
CA ASN A 49 0.99 -12.95 2.13
C ASN A 49 0.80 -11.50 2.63
N VAL A 50 1.09 -10.53 1.76
CA VAL A 50 1.05 -9.09 2.00
C VAL A 50 0.34 -8.42 0.83
N LEU A 51 -0.09 -7.17 0.97
CA LEU A 51 -0.77 -6.49 -0.14
C LEU A 51 0.13 -6.42 -1.38
N ALA A 52 -0.39 -6.92 -2.50
CA ALA A 52 0.20 -6.74 -3.81
C ALA A 52 -0.08 -5.32 -4.35
N GLN A 53 0.83 -4.84 -5.19
CA GLN A 53 0.72 -3.54 -5.88
C GLN A 53 0.16 -3.70 -7.29
#